data_AF-A0A7X7KYS8-F1
#
_entry.id   AF-A0A7X7KYS8-F1
#
_cell.length_a   1.000
_cell.length_b   1.000
_cell.length_c   1.000
_cell.angle_alpha   90.00
_cell.angle_beta   90.00
_cell.angle_gamma   90.00
#
_symmetry.space_group_name_H-M   'P 1'
#
loop_
_entity.id
_entity.type
_entity.pdbx_description
1 polymer ?
#
loop_
_entity_poly.entity_id
_entity_poly.type
_entity_poly.pdbx_seq_one_letter_code
_entity_poly.pdbx_strand_id
1 'polypeptide(L)'
;MAYSLFSPSAGLSFRVSVPFMQNADLVTYPASTRATTLTLPKDVKTEPLPAGFDTGWRPYPLSTLCTAEINLYTDAPVVFSASRHADGRDAVSFTVDPADPKQADGRFIVGTGFALIEDFLLGREWMLRHREISRRQHEAIAAYPVPGKPPFKYLVQVSGLPVNLGPYGDAIKQAVGRSIAGYEPALYQPGTAAEKGINRTAGGYYFPLHNALLKRACYEGDYESYRKALGKLAERAREDNLGDMPWLVKLIEEAGPPSLAVLRTWPVIADKFRAYLQSLGAKPAEMLPADALAAAIAEGRTADGDLWPRVQLSDGSVQAAAENPVLYYRSKMFAGDLFIENLANGVKLIEEILPKGSAGDLGCAWTQDGHGVRHNWYDEMMLFRKRGATAFGTENTWGLCGMAHYLGPQTESYQGALARACAKY
;
A
#
# COMPACT_ATOMS: atom_id res chain seq x y z
N MET A 1 14.42 19.86 21.02
CA MET A 1 13.21 19.81 21.87
C MET A 1 12.77 18.36 21.96
N ALA A 2 12.35 17.89 23.13
CA ALA A 2 11.76 16.56 23.29
C ALA A 2 10.27 16.73 23.65
N TYR A 3 9.38 16.27 22.77
CA TYR A 3 7.95 16.21 23.07
C TYR A 3 7.65 14.87 23.72
N SER A 4 7.29 14.88 25.00
CA SER A 4 6.83 13.70 25.70
C SER A 4 5.33 13.53 25.48
N LEU A 5 4.97 12.71 24.49
CA LEU A 5 3.58 12.31 24.24
C LEU A 5 3.14 11.28 25.30
N PHE A 6 2.79 11.76 26.49
CA PHE A 6 2.08 10.96 27.48
C PHE A 6 0.67 10.65 26.97
N SER A 7 0.47 9.43 26.47
CA SER A 7 -0.88 8.88 26.30
C SER A 7 -1.50 8.68 27.69
N PRO A 8 -2.66 9.29 28.01
CA PRO A 8 -3.43 8.86 29.16
C PRO A 8 -3.97 7.44 28.89
N SER A 9 -3.68 6.50 29.79
CA SER A 9 -4.22 5.14 29.70
C SER A 9 -5.70 5.13 30.06
N ALA A 10 -6.57 5.32 29.07
CA ALA A 10 -8.01 5.21 29.25
C ALA A 10 -8.41 3.76 29.53
N GLY A 11 -9.02 3.50 30.68
CA GLY A 11 -9.79 2.27 30.88
C GLY A 11 -11.13 2.40 30.15
N LEU A 12 -11.53 1.37 29.40
CA LEU A 12 -12.91 1.23 28.93
C LEU A 12 -13.58 0.09 29.69
N SER A 13 -14.89 0.18 29.84
CA SER A 13 -15.74 -0.92 30.33
C SER A 13 -16.83 -1.19 29.31
N PHE A 14 -17.06 -2.47 29.00
CA PHE A 14 -18.08 -2.92 28.06
C PHE A 14 -19.12 -3.81 28.73
N ARG A 15 -20.34 -3.80 28.20
CA ARG A 15 -21.42 -4.72 28.59
C ARG A 15 -22.22 -5.10 27.34
N VAL A 16 -22.52 -6.39 27.19
CA VAL A 16 -23.47 -6.88 26.18
C VAL A 16 -24.67 -7.49 26.92
N SER A 17 -25.87 -7.08 26.51
CA SER A 17 -27.13 -7.58 27.07
C SER A 17 -27.99 -8.16 25.92
N VAL A 18 -28.48 -9.40 26.09
CA VAL A 18 -29.33 -10.10 25.11
C VAL A 18 -30.80 -9.96 25.54
N PRO A 19 -31.73 -9.51 24.67
CA PRO A 19 -33.14 -9.37 25.01
C PRO A 19 -33.81 -10.70 25.41
N PHE A 20 -34.85 -10.63 26.25
CA PHE A 20 -35.59 -11.80 26.78
C PHE A 20 -36.34 -12.65 25.72
N MET A 21 -36.28 -12.31 24.43
CA MET A 21 -37.01 -13.03 23.36
C MET A 21 -36.11 -13.77 22.37
N GLN A 22 -34.78 -13.64 22.46
CA GLN A 22 -33.83 -14.12 21.46
C GLN A 22 -32.57 -14.68 22.15
N ASN A 23 -32.00 -15.77 21.62
CA ASN A 23 -30.63 -16.17 21.92
C ASN A 23 -29.70 -15.54 20.88
N ALA A 24 -28.40 -15.41 21.18
CA ALA A 24 -27.41 -14.82 20.27
C ALA A 24 -26.07 -15.55 20.33
N ASP A 25 -25.51 -15.92 19.17
CA ASP A 25 -24.09 -16.23 19.05
C ASP A 25 -23.32 -14.91 18.96
N LEU A 26 -22.23 -14.79 19.71
CA LEU A 26 -21.48 -13.54 19.85
C LEU A 26 -19.97 -13.76 19.69
N VAL A 27 -19.34 -12.87 18.92
CA VAL A 27 -17.89 -12.75 18.83
C VAL A 27 -17.49 -11.28 18.98
N THR A 28 -16.86 -10.97 20.12
CA THR A 28 -16.26 -9.65 20.41
C THR A 28 -14.76 -9.71 20.21
N TYR A 29 -14.22 -8.89 19.32
CA TYR A 29 -12.76 -8.69 19.26
C TYR A 29 -12.36 -7.52 20.16
N PRO A 30 -11.27 -7.63 20.93
CA PRO A 30 -10.74 -6.49 21.68
C PRO A 30 -10.30 -5.39 20.71
N ALA A 31 -10.42 -4.14 21.14
CA ALA A 31 -10.06 -2.98 20.32
C ALA A 31 -8.60 -3.07 19.85
N SER A 32 -8.39 -3.19 18.53
CA SER A 32 -7.05 -3.37 17.98
C SER A 32 -6.33 -2.04 17.84
N THR A 33 -5.28 -1.85 18.64
CA THR A 33 -4.42 -0.65 18.61
C THR A 33 -3.03 -0.93 18.03
N ARG A 34 -2.79 -2.16 17.56
CA ARG A 34 -1.57 -2.57 16.86
C ARG A 34 -1.91 -3.03 15.45
N ALA A 35 -1.42 -2.31 14.46
CA ALA A 35 -1.48 -2.70 13.05
C ALA A 35 -0.50 -3.84 12.70
N THR A 36 -0.45 -4.89 13.51
CA THR A 36 -0.08 -6.23 13.04
C THR A 36 -1.27 -6.80 12.30
N THR A 37 -1.07 -7.22 11.05
CA THR A 37 -2.07 -7.77 10.12
C THR A 37 -3.20 -8.52 10.81
N LEU A 38 -4.46 -8.14 10.48
CA LEU A 38 -5.71 -8.74 10.96
C LEU A 38 -5.93 -10.17 10.42
N THR A 39 -4.96 -11.03 10.70
CA THR A 39 -5.08 -12.47 10.62
C THR A 39 -5.94 -12.87 11.81
N LEU A 40 -7.25 -13.03 11.58
CA LEU A 40 -8.15 -13.54 12.61
C LEU A 40 -7.54 -14.82 13.22
N PRO A 41 -7.51 -14.98 14.56
CA PRO A 41 -7.07 -16.23 15.17
C PRO A 41 -7.86 -17.39 14.56
N LYS A 42 -7.17 -18.46 14.13
CA LYS A 42 -7.83 -19.60 13.47
C LYS A 42 -8.82 -20.33 14.39
N ASP A 43 -8.72 -20.06 15.70
CA ASP A 43 -9.44 -20.71 16.78
C ASP A 43 -10.46 -19.76 17.45
N VAL A 44 -11.03 -18.82 16.69
CA VAL A 44 -12.17 -17.99 17.16
C VAL A 44 -13.32 -18.90 17.57
N LYS A 45 -13.77 -18.76 18.81
CA LYS A 45 -14.93 -19.47 19.36
C LYS A 45 -16.13 -18.54 19.37
N THR A 46 -17.24 -19.00 18.81
CA THR A 46 -18.57 -18.47 19.12
C THR A 46 -19.01 -19.01 20.47
N GLU A 47 -19.59 -18.15 21.32
CA GLU A 47 -20.25 -18.58 22.55
C GLU A 47 -21.76 -18.26 22.45
N PRO A 48 -22.65 -19.26 22.52
CA PRO A 48 -24.10 -19.05 22.48
C PRO A 48 -24.59 -18.47 23.80
N LEU A 49 -25.15 -17.26 23.77
CA LEU A 49 -25.68 -16.57 24.96
C LEU A 49 -27.22 -16.67 25.00
N PRO A 50 -27.82 -17.03 26.14
CA PRO A 50 -29.26 -17.21 26.27
C PRO A 50 -30.02 -15.87 26.34
N ALA A 51 -31.31 -15.91 26.01
CA ALA A 51 -32.22 -14.79 26.18
C ALA A 51 -32.21 -14.22 27.62
N GLY A 52 -32.08 -12.90 27.74
CA GLY A 52 -31.96 -12.21 29.03
C GLY A 52 -30.55 -12.23 29.65
N PHE A 53 -29.54 -12.78 28.97
CA PHE A 53 -28.14 -12.76 29.43
C PHE A 53 -27.58 -11.34 29.46
N ASP A 54 -26.76 -11.03 30.47
CA ASP A 54 -25.98 -9.79 30.57
C ASP A 54 -24.55 -10.15 30.99
N THR A 55 -23.54 -9.62 30.28
CA THR A 55 -22.13 -9.92 30.59
C THR A 55 -21.68 -9.36 31.94
N GLY A 56 -22.41 -8.41 32.52
CA GLY A 56 -21.90 -7.43 33.47
C GLY A 56 -20.92 -6.45 32.80
N TRP A 57 -20.47 -5.44 33.54
CA TRP A 57 -19.39 -4.57 33.09
C TRP A 57 -18.04 -5.30 33.11
N ARG A 58 -17.37 -5.30 31.96
CA ARG A 58 -16.07 -5.95 31.74
C ARG A 58 -15.03 -4.86 31.42
N PRO A 59 -14.01 -4.65 32.28
CA PRO A 59 -12.99 -3.65 32.03
C PRO A 59 -11.94 -4.14 31.03
N TYR A 60 -11.53 -3.25 30.13
CA TYR A 60 -10.48 -3.47 29.12
C TYR A 60 -9.46 -2.32 29.19
N PRO A 61 -8.16 -2.61 29.32
CA PRO A 61 -7.12 -1.59 29.27
C PRO A 61 -6.90 -1.16 27.81
N LEU A 62 -7.25 0.08 27.47
CA LEU A 62 -6.97 0.65 26.15
C LEU A 62 -5.65 1.43 26.19
N SER A 63 -4.78 1.18 25.20
CA SER A 63 -3.49 1.88 25.05
C SER A 63 -3.25 2.14 23.56
N THR A 64 -3.36 3.42 23.17
CA THR A 64 -3.33 3.90 21.78
C THR A 64 -3.11 5.41 21.75
N LEU A 65 -2.52 5.90 20.66
CA LEU A 65 -2.38 7.32 20.35
C LEU A 65 -3.44 7.83 19.35
N CYS A 66 -4.32 6.93 18.90
CA CYS A 66 -5.40 7.18 17.92
C CYS A 66 -6.73 6.65 18.45
N THR A 67 -7.84 7.16 17.89
CA THR A 67 -9.19 6.58 18.03
C THR A 67 -9.17 5.06 17.87
N ALA A 68 -9.88 4.35 18.75
CA ALA A 68 -9.97 2.89 18.71
C ALA A 68 -11.23 2.41 17.97
N GLU A 69 -11.13 1.31 17.21
CA GLU A 69 -12.30 0.63 16.64
C GLU A 69 -12.69 -0.59 17.49
N ILE A 70 -13.98 -0.75 17.76
CA ILE A 70 -14.58 -1.96 18.32
C ILE A 70 -15.42 -2.64 17.23
N ASN A 71 -15.18 -3.92 17.01
CA ASN A 71 -15.94 -4.77 16.08
C ASN A 71 -16.73 -5.82 16.87
N LEU A 72 -18.06 -5.69 16.87
CA LEU A 72 -19.02 -6.64 17.42
C LEU A 72 -19.66 -7.45 16.28
N TYR A 73 -19.56 -8.78 16.35
CA TYR A 73 -20.23 -9.69 15.43
C TYR A 73 -21.26 -10.52 16.19
N THR A 74 -22.47 -10.61 15.63
CA THR A 74 -23.57 -11.40 16.17
C THR A 74 -24.57 -11.77 15.07
N ASP A 75 -25.36 -12.81 15.29
CA ASP A 75 -26.43 -13.27 14.41
C ASP A 75 -27.83 -12.80 14.83
N ALA A 76 -27.98 -12.25 16.05
CA ALA A 76 -29.25 -11.84 16.63
C ALA A 76 -29.19 -10.43 17.27
N PRO A 77 -30.34 -9.80 17.58
CA PRO A 77 -30.38 -8.48 18.21
C PRO A 77 -29.81 -8.46 19.64
N VAL A 78 -28.89 -7.53 19.89
CA VAL A 78 -28.23 -7.34 21.20
C VAL A 78 -28.11 -5.86 21.55
N VAL A 79 -27.98 -5.54 22.84
CA VAL A 79 -27.64 -4.18 23.32
C VAL A 79 -26.19 -4.15 23.77
N PHE A 80 -25.35 -3.46 22.99
CA PHE A 80 -23.97 -3.18 23.37
C PHE A 80 -23.88 -1.86 24.12
N SER A 81 -23.27 -1.87 25.30
CA SER A 81 -23.02 -0.68 26.12
C SER A 81 -21.52 -0.50 26.35
N ALA A 82 -21.05 0.74 26.35
CA ALA A 82 -19.65 1.08 26.60
C ALA A 82 -19.54 2.33 27.48
N SER A 83 -18.59 2.35 28.41
CA SER A 83 -18.31 3.44 29.34
C SER A 83 -16.81 3.65 29.52
N ARG A 84 -16.40 4.84 29.94
CA ARG A 84 -15.02 5.15 30.36
C ARG A 84 -14.77 4.87 31.86
N HIS A 85 -15.80 4.44 32.59
CA HIS A 85 -15.73 4.13 34.01
C HIS A 85 -16.03 2.65 34.27
N ALA A 86 -15.31 2.05 35.23
CA ALA A 86 -15.42 0.62 35.54
C ALA A 86 -16.83 0.19 36.00
N ASP A 87 -17.61 1.12 36.56
CA ASP A 87 -18.99 0.94 37.04
C ASP A 87 -20.08 1.19 35.98
N GLY A 88 -19.71 1.60 34.76
CA GLY A 88 -20.66 1.94 33.69
C GLY A 88 -21.24 3.34 33.75
N ARG A 89 -20.76 4.19 34.66
CA ARG A 89 -21.17 5.60 34.74
C ARG A 89 -20.67 6.35 33.50
N ASP A 90 -21.55 7.06 32.80
CA ASP A 90 -21.33 7.66 31.46
C ASP A 90 -21.62 6.75 30.24
N ALA A 91 -22.15 5.54 30.47
CA ALA A 91 -22.41 4.57 29.41
C ALA A 91 -23.22 5.13 28.22
N VAL A 92 -22.67 4.97 27.03
CA VAL A 92 -23.42 4.98 25.76
C VAL A 92 -23.95 3.57 25.48
N SER A 93 -25.04 3.45 24.75
CA SER A 93 -25.67 2.15 24.41
C SER A 93 -26.18 2.12 22.97
N PHE A 94 -26.01 0.98 22.32
CA PHE A 94 -26.29 0.75 20.92
C PHE A 94 -26.96 -0.62 20.71
N THR A 95 -28.19 -0.64 20.21
CA THR A 95 -28.83 -1.86 19.74
C THR A 95 -28.20 -2.29 18.41
N VAL A 96 -27.60 -3.47 18.36
CA VAL A 96 -27.07 -4.07 17.12
C VAL A 96 -28.03 -5.17 16.72
N ASP A 97 -28.66 -5.03 15.56
CA ASP A 97 -29.67 -5.93 15.03
C ASP A 97 -29.27 -6.28 13.59
N PRO A 98 -28.79 -7.52 13.32
CA PRO A 98 -28.41 -7.95 11.98
C PRO A 98 -29.56 -7.93 10.95
N ALA A 99 -30.83 -7.93 11.39
CA ALA A 99 -32.01 -7.91 10.53
C ALA A 99 -32.50 -6.49 10.18
N ASP A 100 -32.12 -5.45 10.93
CA ASP A 100 -32.33 -4.04 10.53
C ASP A 100 -31.07 -3.48 9.85
N PRO A 101 -31.10 -3.17 8.54
CA PRO A 101 -29.98 -2.56 7.82
C PRO A 101 -29.48 -1.21 8.38
N LYS A 102 -30.21 -0.56 9.30
CA LYS A 102 -29.75 0.65 10.02
C LYS A 102 -28.94 0.32 11.29
N GLN A 103 -29.14 -0.85 11.89
CA GLN A 103 -28.59 -1.25 13.18
C GLN A 103 -27.57 -2.40 13.07
N ALA A 104 -27.52 -3.12 11.95
CA ALA A 104 -26.59 -4.22 11.67
C ALA A 104 -25.09 -3.83 11.64
N ASP A 105 -24.74 -2.53 11.60
CA ASP A 105 -23.35 -2.07 11.72
C ASP A 105 -22.92 -2.12 13.19
N GLY A 106 -22.33 -3.26 13.58
CA GLY A 106 -21.74 -3.52 14.90
C GLY A 106 -20.35 -2.90 15.10
N ARG A 107 -20.02 -1.82 14.38
CA ARG A 107 -18.72 -1.15 14.48
C ARG A 107 -18.83 0.21 15.11
N PHE A 108 -17.89 0.49 16.01
CA PHE A 108 -17.87 1.70 16.80
C PHE A 108 -16.47 2.30 16.83
N ILE A 109 -16.38 3.61 16.58
CA ILE A 109 -15.15 4.38 16.79
C ILE A 109 -15.26 5.04 18.17
N VAL A 110 -14.21 4.90 18.96
CA VAL A 110 -14.10 5.41 20.34
C VAL A 110 -13.03 6.48 20.41
N GLY A 111 -13.39 7.63 21.00
CA GLY A 111 -12.49 8.72 21.34
C GLY A 111 -11.60 8.37 22.53
N THR A 112 -10.35 8.76 22.42
CA THR A 112 -9.22 8.41 23.29
C THR A 112 -8.60 9.64 23.95
N GLY A 113 -9.09 10.84 23.63
CA GLY A 113 -8.62 12.14 24.12
C GLY A 113 -7.81 12.95 23.11
N PHE A 114 -7.63 12.46 21.87
CA PHE A 114 -6.89 13.17 20.83
C PHE A 114 -7.81 14.10 20.02
N ALA A 115 -8.21 15.21 20.64
CA ALA A 115 -9.17 16.20 20.13
C ALA A 115 -8.95 16.62 18.66
N LEU A 116 -7.70 16.78 18.22
CA LEU A 116 -7.37 17.20 16.84
C LEU A 116 -7.87 16.22 15.75
N ILE A 117 -8.12 14.95 16.10
CA ILE A 117 -8.78 13.96 15.25
C ILE A 117 -10.25 13.78 15.67
N GLU A 118 -10.49 13.72 16.97
CA GLU A 118 -11.77 13.30 17.56
C GLU A 118 -12.88 14.35 17.42
N ASP A 119 -12.56 15.65 17.53
CA ASP A 119 -13.54 16.74 17.42
C ASP A 119 -14.20 16.80 16.03
N PHE A 120 -13.49 16.35 14.98
CA PHE A 120 -14.02 16.29 13.61
C PHE A 120 -14.83 15.00 13.33
N LEU A 121 -14.37 13.85 13.85
CA LEU A 121 -15.01 12.56 13.58
C LEU A 121 -16.20 12.26 14.50
N LEU A 122 -16.08 12.63 15.78
CA LEU A 122 -17.03 12.28 16.83
C LEU A 122 -17.83 13.50 17.32
N GLY A 123 -17.27 14.71 17.26
CA GLY A 123 -17.97 15.94 17.59
C GLY A 123 -18.05 16.22 19.09
N ARG A 124 -19.22 16.00 19.71
CA ARG A 124 -19.39 16.10 21.18
C ARG A 124 -19.49 14.74 21.85
N GLU A 125 -19.77 13.72 21.07
CA GLU A 125 -19.85 12.34 21.48
C GLU A 125 -18.44 11.77 21.65
N TRP A 126 -18.22 10.90 22.64
CA TRP A 126 -16.94 10.22 22.83
C TRP A 126 -16.89 8.85 22.12
N MET A 127 -18.00 8.41 21.51
CA MET A 127 -18.11 7.16 20.79
C MET A 127 -19.32 7.18 19.84
N LEU A 128 -19.14 6.73 18.60
CA LEU A 128 -20.19 6.67 17.57
C LEU A 128 -20.08 5.38 16.75
N ARG A 129 -21.18 4.99 16.07
CA ARG A 129 -21.11 3.94 15.04
C ARG A 129 -20.34 4.43 13.82
N HIS A 130 -19.62 3.52 13.16
CA HIS A 130 -18.92 3.84 11.90
C HIS A 130 -19.89 4.44 10.86
N ARG A 131 -21.06 3.83 10.66
CA ARG A 131 -22.15 4.35 9.81
C ARG A 131 -22.53 5.82 10.08
N GLU A 132 -22.60 6.23 11.34
CA GLU A 132 -23.02 7.60 11.73
C GLU A 132 -21.94 8.62 11.39
N ILE A 133 -20.66 8.26 11.55
CA ILE A 133 -19.52 9.08 11.13
C ILE A 133 -19.54 9.23 9.60
N SER A 134 -19.74 8.13 8.86
CA SER A 134 -19.88 8.18 7.40
C SER A 134 -21.07 9.03 6.94
N ARG A 135 -22.20 9.02 7.68
CA ARG A 135 -23.35 9.90 7.40
C ARG A 135 -22.98 11.37 7.59
N ARG A 136 -22.38 11.75 8.72
CA ARG A 136 -21.93 13.12 9.01
C ARG A 136 -20.94 13.62 7.96
N GLN A 137 -19.99 12.77 7.55
CA GLN A 137 -19.03 13.08 6.49
C GLN A 137 -19.71 13.28 5.14
N HIS A 138 -20.66 12.42 4.76
CA HIS A 138 -21.43 12.56 3.52
C HIS A 138 -22.21 13.89 3.48
N GLU A 139 -22.91 14.22 4.56
CA GLU A 139 -23.70 15.45 4.67
C GLU A 139 -22.81 16.71 4.65
N ALA A 140 -21.67 16.69 5.35
CA ALA A 140 -20.69 17.78 5.32
C ALA A 140 -20.08 17.99 3.93
N ILE A 141 -19.81 16.92 3.19
CA ILE A 141 -19.32 16.97 1.80
C ILE A 141 -20.42 17.49 0.86
N ALA A 142 -21.65 16.98 0.96
CA ALA A 142 -22.77 17.39 0.12
C ALA A 142 -23.18 18.86 0.35
N ALA A 143 -22.98 19.38 1.57
CA ALA A 143 -23.21 20.77 1.91
C ALA A 143 -22.05 21.71 1.55
N TYR A 144 -20.88 21.20 1.15
CA TYR A 144 -19.70 22.02 0.87
C TYR A 144 -19.73 22.58 -0.57
N PRO A 145 -19.81 23.92 -0.76
CA PRO A 145 -19.84 24.51 -2.09
C PRO A 145 -18.42 24.50 -2.71
N VAL A 146 -18.11 23.45 -3.48
CA VAL A 146 -16.82 23.29 -4.18
C VAL A 146 -16.60 24.46 -5.16
N PRO A 147 -15.58 25.32 -4.96
CA PRO A 147 -15.34 26.45 -5.86
C PRO A 147 -14.69 26.00 -7.18
N GLY A 148 -15.29 26.38 -8.32
CA GLY A 148 -14.75 26.10 -9.65
C GLY A 148 -15.36 24.86 -10.32
N LYS A 149 -14.59 24.22 -11.20
CA LYS A 149 -14.99 22.91 -11.78
C LYS A 149 -14.73 21.81 -10.75
N PRO A 150 -15.56 20.74 -10.70
CA PRO A 150 -15.24 19.54 -9.94
C PRO A 150 -13.83 19.03 -10.29
N PRO A 151 -13.09 18.45 -9.32
CA PRO A 151 -11.78 17.89 -9.59
C PRO A 151 -11.83 16.84 -10.69
N PHE A 152 -10.70 16.64 -11.39
CA PHE A 152 -10.57 15.55 -12.35
C PHE A 152 -10.91 14.21 -11.68
N LYS A 153 -11.41 13.22 -12.44
CA LYS A 153 -11.86 11.94 -11.87
C LYS A 153 -10.68 11.13 -11.30
N TYR A 154 -10.33 11.40 -10.04
CA TYR A 154 -9.30 10.67 -9.32
C TYR A 154 -9.74 9.24 -9.03
N LEU A 155 -8.80 8.32 -9.22
CA LEU A 155 -8.92 6.91 -8.87
C LEU A 155 -8.82 6.75 -7.35
N VAL A 156 -9.83 6.15 -6.72
CA VAL A 156 -9.82 5.78 -5.30
C VAL A 156 -9.73 4.26 -5.20
N GLN A 157 -8.52 3.78 -4.92
CA GLN A 157 -8.22 2.36 -4.75
C GLN A 157 -8.76 1.86 -3.40
N VAL A 158 -9.62 0.83 -3.44
CA VAL A 158 -10.17 0.20 -2.23
C VAL A 158 -9.55 -1.18 -2.01
N SER A 159 -8.44 -1.21 -1.29
CA SER A 159 -7.90 -2.42 -0.68
C SER A 159 -8.69 -2.75 0.59
N GLY A 160 -9.52 -3.80 0.54
CA GLY A 160 -10.23 -4.33 1.71
C GLY A 160 -11.75 -4.13 1.67
N LEU A 161 -12.42 -5.10 1.05
CA LEU A 161 -13.80 -5.57 1.26
C LEU A 161 -14.98 -4.56 1.14
N PRO A 162 -16.07 -4.94 0.45
CA PRO A 162 -17.36 -4.22 0.52
C PRO A 162 -17.88 -3.97 1.94
N VAL A 163 -17.47 -4.82 2.89
CA VAL A 163 -17.78 -4.76 4.33
C VAL A 163 -17.41 -3.41 4.97
N ASN A 164 -16.36 -2.72 4.51
CA ASN A 164 -15.76 -1.59 5.24
C ASN A 164 -16.47 -0.24 5.10
N LEU A 165 -17.35 -0.05 4.10
CA LEU A 165 -17.77 1.31 3.70
C LEU A 165 -19.27 1.59 3.81
N GLY A 166 -20.13 0.56 3.86
CA GLY A 166 -21.57 0.73 4.03
C GLY A 166 -22.25 1.58 2.94
N PRO A 167 -23.50 2.02 3.13
CA PRO A 167 -24.23 2.80 2.12
C PRO A 167 -23.65 4.21 1.92
N TYR A 168 -23.10 4.83 2.98
CA TYR A 168 -22.57 6.19 2.92
C TYR A 168 -21.18 6.28 2.29
N GLY A 169 -20.35 5.24 2.37
CA GLY A 169 -19.01 5.27 1.78
C GLY A 169 -19.00 5.34 0.25
N ASP A 170 -19.98 4.73 -0.43
CA ASP A 170 -20.16 4.91 -1.88
C ASP A 170 -20.80 6.28 -2.21
N ALA A 171 -21.77 6.73 -1.41
CA ALA A 171 -22.37 8.06 -1.56
C ALA A 171 -21.37 9.21 -1.36
N ILE A 172 -20.37 9.06 -0.48
CA ILE A 172 -19.24 9.98 -0.32
C ILE A 172 -18.43 10.05 -1.62
N LYS A 173 -18.02 8.90 -2.18
CA LYS A 173 -17.20 8.84 -3.42
C LYS A 173 -17.91 9.49 -4.60
N GLN A 174 -19.22 9.24 -4.73
CA GLN A 174 -20.07 9.87 -5.75
C GLN A 174 -20.15 11.39 -5.54
N ALA A 175 -20.39 11.87 -4.32
CA ALA A 175 -20.49 13.29 -4.00
C ALA A 175 -19.19 14.08 -4.26
N VAL A 176 -18.01 13.48 -4.04
CA VAL A 176 -16.71 14.10 -4.39
C VAL A 176 -16.33 13.95 -5.88
N GLY A 177 -17.19 13.38 -6.72
CA GLY A 177 -16.98 13.21 -8.16
C GLY A 177 -15.83 12.27 -8.56
N ARG A 178 -15.37 11.43 -7.62
CA ARG A 178 -14.24 10.50 -7.82
C ARG A 178 -14.71 9.17 -8.40
N SER A 179 -13.77 8.41 -8.96
CA SER A 179 -14.05 7.08 -9.51
C SER A 179 -13.44 6.00 -8.63
N ILE A 180 -14.27 5.03 -8.26
CA ILE A 180 -13.87 3.88 -7.44
C ILE A 180 -13.03 2.93 -8.30
N ALA A 181 -11.87 2.51 -7.80
CA ALA A 181 -11.16 1.36 -8.33
C ALA A 181 -11.15 0.24 -7.28
N GLY A 182 -11.74 -0.88 -7.64
CA GLY A 182 -11.66 -2.14 -6.89
C GLY A 182 -10.86 -3.18 -7.66
N TYR A 183 -10.60 -4.32 -7.01
CA TYR A 183 -9.95 -5.49 -7.62
C TYR A 183 -10.95 -6.46 -8.28
N GLU A 184 -12.22 -6.06 -8.38
CA GLU A 184 -13.35 -6.91 -8.79
C GLU A 184 -13.82 -6.56 -10.22
N PRO A 185 -13.67 -7.45 -11.22
CA PRO A 185 -14.13 -7.23 -12.60
C PRO A 185 -15.60 -6.81 -12.73
N ALA A 186 -16.46 -7.30 -11.83
CA ALA A 186 -17.89 -6.98 -11.80
C ALA A 186 -18.19 -5.48 -11.64
N LEU A 187 -17.33 -4.74 -10.92
CA LEU A 187 -17.51 -3.30 -10.71
C LEU A 187 -17.34 -2.49 -12.00
N TYR A 188 -16.54 -2.98 -12.94
CA TYR A 188 -16.22 -2.28 -14.19
C TYR A 188 -17.16 -2.62 -15.35
N GLN A 189 -18.10 -3.55 -15.17
CA GLN A 189 -19.12 -3.86 -16.18
C GLN A 189 -19.95 -2.61 -16.53
N PRO A 190 -20.38 -2.40 -17.79
CA PRO A 190 -20.91 -1.12 -18.24
C PRO A 190 -22.07 -0.55 -17.37
N GLY A 191 -23.00 -1.40 -16.94
CA GLY A 191 -24.10 -1.01 -16.05
C GLY A 191 -23.64 -0.62 -14.65
N THR A 192 -22.91 -1.52 -13.98
CA THR A 192 -22.39 -1.31 -12.62
C THR A 192 -21.41 -0.13 -12.55
N ALA A 193 -20.62 0.08 -13.59
CA ALA A 193 -19.69 1.20 -13.67
C ALA A 193 -20.43 2.54 -13.81
N ALA A 194 -21.50 2.58 -14.61
CA ALA A 194 -22.36 3.77 -14.73
C ALA A 194 -23.10 4.08 -13.42
N GLU A 195 -23.68 3.07 -12.78
CA GLU A 195 -24.35 3.16 -11.47
C GLU A 195 -23.41 3.69 -10.37
N LYS A 196 -22.17 3.19 -10.31
CA LYS A 196 -21.20 3.50 -9.25
C LYS A 196 -20.24 4.65 -9.57
N GLY A 197 -20.40 5.34 -10.72
CA GLY A 197 -19.53 6.46 -11.11
C GLY A 197 -18.09 6.08 -11.50
N ILE A 198 -17.86 4.81 -11.82
CA ILE A 198 -16.54 4.23 -12.07
C ILE A 198 -16.06 4.61 -13.48
N ASN A 199 -14.87 5.19 -13.57
CA ASN A 199 -14.29 5.57 -14.85
C ASN A 199 -13.54 4.40 -15.50
N ARG A 200 -14.20 3.69 -16.43
CA ARG A 200 -13.56 2.67 -17.28
C ARG A 200 -12.31 3.18 -18.04
N THR A 201 -12.14 4.49 -18.25
CA THR A 201 -10.95 5.05 -18.93
C THR A 201 -9.76 5.34 -18.00
N ALA A 202 -9.89 5.18 -16.68
CA ALA A 202 -8.80 5.46 -15.72
C ALA A 202 -7.84 4.28 -15.50
N GLY A 203 -8.18 3.11 -16.03
CA GLY A 203 -7.54 1.85 -15.70
C GLY A 203 -8.25 1.14 -14.54
N GLY A 204 -8.49 -0.18 -14.68
CA GLY A 204 -9.44 -0.91 -13.83
C GLY A 204 -8.90 -2.16 -13.14
N TYR A 205 -7.58 -2.35 -13.03
CA TYR A 205 -7.03 -3.51 -12.32
C TYR A 205 -5.56 -3.32 -11.99
N TYR A 206 -5.16 -3.71 -10.77
CA TYR A 206 -3.77 -3.83 -10.33
C TYR A 206 -3.33 -5.30 -10.36
N PHE A 207 -2.48 -5.66 -11.32
CA PHE A 207 -1.79 -6.96 -11.31
C PHE A 207 -0.33 -6.80 -10.86
N PRO A 208 0.09 -7.39 -9.73
CA PRO A 208 1.48 -7.36 -9.27
C PRO A 208 2.35 -8.36 -10.03
N LEU A 209 2.64 -8.06 -11.30
CA LEU A 209 3.45 -8.93 -12.15
C LEU A 209 4.95 -8.82 -11.84
N HIS A 210 5.42 -7.72 -11.26
CA HIS A 210 6.85 -7.55 -10.92
C HIS A 210 7.38 -8.66 -10.02
N ASN A 211 6.75 -8.84 -8.85
CA ASN A 211 7.21 -9.79 -7.84
C ASN A 211 7.05 -11.26 -8.24
N ALA A 212 6.21 -11.56 -9.22
CA ALA A 212 6.09 -12.90 -9.78
C ALA A 212 7.09 -13.16 -10.92
N LEU A 213 7.34 -12.18 -11.80
CA LEU A 213 7.85 -12.46 -13.15
C LEU A 213 9.04 -11.59 -13.61
N LEU A 214 9.22 -10.35 -13.12
CA LEU A 214 10.37 -9.51 -13.49
C LEU A 214 11.61 -9.89 -12.65
N LYS A 215 11.99 -11.17 -12.76
CA LYS A 215 13.10 -11.82 -12.05
C LYS A 215 14.35 -11.90 -12.92
N ARG A 216 15.39 -12.56 -12.40
CA ARG A 216 16.71 -12.76 -13.03
C ARG A 216 16.69 -12.90 -14.56
N ALA A 217 15.80 -13.73 -15.12
CA ALA A 217 15.65 -13.91 -16.56
C ALA A 217 15.54 -12.58 -17.32
N CYS A 218 14.72 -11.64 -16.85
CA CYS A 218 14.48 -10.34 -17.47
C CYS A 218 15.69 -9.37 -17.35
N TYR A 219 16.45 -9.47 -16.25
CA TYR A 219 17.72 -8.75 -16.08
C TYR A 219 18.81 -9.30 -17.02
N GLU A 220 18.79 -10.60 -17.31
CA GLU A 220 19.72 -11.24 -18.24
C GLU A 220 19.31 -10.96 -19.70
N GLY A 221 18.00 -11.01 -20.02
CA GLY A 221 17.41 -10.54 -21.29
C GLY A 221 16.12 -11.27 -21.74
N ASP A 222 15.68 -12.29 -21.02
CA ASP A 222 14.49 -13.11 -21.33
C ASP A 222 13.23 -12.57 -20.63
N TYR A 223 12.20 -12.25 -21.43
CA TYR A 223 10.90 -11.76 -20.97
C TYR A 223 9.74 -12.70 -21.33
N GLU A 224 10.00 -13.91 -21.85
CA GLU A 224 8.94 -14.81 -22.34
C GLU A 224 7.90 -15.15 -21.27
N SER A 225 8.34 -15.38 -20.04
CA SER A 225 7.43 -15.62 -18.91
C SER A 225 6.55 -14.41 -18.57
N TYR A 226 7.05 -13.18 -18.77
CA TYR A 226 6.31 -11.94 -18.56
C TYR A 226 5.32 -11.67 -19.70
N ARG A 227 5.80 -11.78 -20.96
CA ARG A 227 4.99 -11.71 -22.19
C ARG A 227 3.83 -12.70 -22.15
N LYS A 228 4.08 -13.96 -21.74
CA LYS A 228 3.05 -15.01 -21.60
C LYS A 228 2.01 -14.72 -20.52
N ALA A 229 2.38 -14.02 -19.44
CA ALA A 229 1.44 -13.61 -18.40
C ALA A 229 0.59 -12.41 -18.82
N LEU A 230 1.17 -11.42 -19.50
CA LEU A 230 0.42 -10.32 -20.12
C LEU A 230 -0.55 -10.83 -21.19
N GLY A 231 -0.15 -11.82 -22.00
CA GLY A 231 -1.05 -12.50 -22.94
C GLY A 231 -2.25 -13.15 -22.24
N LYS A 232 -2.01 -13.94 -21.18
CA LYS A 232 -3.09 -14.53 -20.36
C LYS A 232 -4.01 -13.48 -19.74
N LEU A 233 -3.46 -12.33 -19.33
CA LEU A 233 -4.24 -11.20 -18.83
C LEU A 233 -5.13 -10.62 -19.93
N ALA A 234 -4.59 -10.40 -21.13
CA ALA A 234 -5.35 -9.89 -22.28
C ALA A 234 -6.44 -10.86 -22.78
N GLU A 235 -6.23 -12.18 -22.70
CA GLU A 235 -7.28 -13.18 -22.93
C GLU A 235 -8.40 -13.05 -21.88
N ARG A 236 -8.04 -13.17 -20.60
CA ARG A 236 -9.03 -13.10 -19.50
C ARG A 236 -9.80 -11.78 -19.49
N ALA A 237 -9.13 -10.66 -19.77
CA ALA A 237 -9.78 -9.36 -19.88
C ALA A 237 -10.89 -9.37 -20.95
N ARG A 238 -10.71 -10.07 -22.07
CA ARG A 238 -11.74 -10.25 -23.10
C ARG A 238 -12.86 -11.19 -22.65
N GLU A 239 -12.53 -12.29 -21.97
CA GLU A 239 -13.53 -13.20 -21.36
C GLU A 239 -14.41 -12.47 -20.32
N ASP A 240 -13.80 -11.64 -19.47
CA ASP A 240 -14.46 -10.81 -18.45
C ASP A 240 -15.17 -9.55 -19.05
N ASN A 241 -15.21 -9.35 -20.38
CA ASN A 241 -15.81 -8.17 -21.06
C ASN A 241 -15.19 -6.80 -20.64
N LEU A 242 -13.89 -6.81 -20.33
CA LEU A 242 -13.05 -5.64 -20.00
C LEU A 242 -11.87 -5.45 -20.97
N GLY A 243 -11.84 -6.19 -22.08
CA GLY A 243 -10.73 -6.22 -23.05
C GLY A 243 -10.56 -4.95 -23.90
N ASP A 244 -11.44 -3.97 -23.75
CA ASP A 244 -11.36 -2.62 -24.29
C ASP A 244 -10.66 -1.63 -23.32
N MET A 245 -10.65 -1.95 -22.02
CA MET A 245 -10.19 -1.02 -20.98
C MET A 245 -8.65 -0.99 -20.89
N PRO A 246 -8.05 0.15 -20.52
CA PRO A 246 -6.65 0.21 -20.12
C PRO A 246 -6.40 -0.47 -18.76
N TRP A 247 -5.15 -0.88 -18.51
CA TRP A 247 -4.72 -1.61 -17.31
C TRP A 247 -3.51 -0.94 -16.64
N LEU A 248 -3.50 -0.88 -15.31
CA LEU A 248 -2.37 -0.32 -14.54
C LEU A 248 -1.57 -1.48 -13.93
N VAL A 249 -0.52 -1.91 -14.63
CA VAL A 249 0.27 -3.07 -14.21
C VAL A 249 1.32 -2.60 -13.20
N LYS A 250 1.26 -3.16 -11.99
CA LYS A 250 2.10 -2.77 -10.85
C LYS A 250 3.53 -3.30 -11.05
N LEU A 251 4.44 -2.36 -11.30
CA LEU A 251 5.86 -2.60 -11.60
C LEU A 251 6.77 -2.58 -10.38
N ILE A 252 6.31 -2.07 -9.23
CA ILE A 252 7.02 -2.18 -7.95
C ILE A 252 6.03 -2.64 -6.87
N GLU A 253 6.44 -3.59 -6.05
CA GLU A 253 5.64 -4.12 -4.94
C GLU A 253 6.56 -4.48 -3.78
N GLU A 254 6.83 -3.51 -2.89
CA GLU A 254 7.51 -3.65 -1.59
C GLU A 254 8.98 -4.17 -1.59
N ALA A 255 9.39 -4.96 -2.57
CA ALA A 255 10.76 -5.38 -2.83
C ALA A 255 11.39 -4.51 -3.93
N GLY A 256 12.51 -3.86 -3.60
CA GLY A 256 13.36 -3.16 -4.57
C GLY A 256 14.16 -4.11 -5.46
N PRO A 257 15.15 -3.58 -6.23
CA PRO A 257 16.04 -4.41 -7.03
C PRO A 257 16.82 -5.43 -6.18
N PRO A 258 17.26 -6.55 -6.79
CA PRO A 258 18.18 -7.48 -6.16
C PRO A 258 19.42 -6.76 -5.61
N SER A 259 19.88 -7.17 -4.43
CA SER A 259 21.06 -6.56 -3.82
C SER A 259 22.31 -6.77 -4.69
N LEU A 260 23.29 -5.88 -4.57
CA LEU A 260 24.58 -6.01 -5.25
C LEU A 260 25.25 -7.38 -4.99
N ALA A 261 25.20 -7.86 -3.74
CA ALA A 261 25.63 -9.20 -3.35
C ALA A 261 24.93 -10.35 -4.08
N VAL A 262 23.70 -10.18 -4.56
CA VAL A 262 23.01 -11.14 -5.44
C VAL A 262 23.41 -10.93 -6.90
N LEU A 263 23.38 -9.68 -7.40
CA LEU A 263 23.69 -9.36 -8.80
C LEU A 263 25.11 -9.81 -9.20
N ARG A 264 26.10 -9.69 -8.30
CA ARG A 264 27.49 -10.16 -8.53
C ARG A 264 27.64 -11.67 -8.70
N THR A 265 26.59 -12.46 -8.47
CA THR A 265 26.58 -13.92 -8.70
C THR A 265 26.06 -14.33 -10.09
N TRP A 266 25.57 -13.37 -10.89
CA TRP A 266 24.97 -13.64 -12.21
C TRP A 266 25.98 -13.29 -13.32
N PRO A 267 26.56 -14.26 -14.05
CA PRO A 267 27.67 -14.00 -14.97
C PRO A 267 27.35 -12.95 -16.05
N VAL A 268 26.14 -13.02 -16.62
CA VAL A 268 25.65 -12.05 -17.63
C VAL A 268 25.66 -10.62 -17.08
N ILE A 269 25.43 -10.43 -15.77
CA ILE A 269 25.42 -9.11 -15.12
C ILE A 269 26.84 -8.62 -14.84
N ALA A 270 27.78 -9.52 -14.52
CA ALA A 270 29.20 -9.18 -14.42
C ALA A 270 29.76 -8.68 -15.77
N ASP A 271 29.38 -9.31 -16.88
CA ASP A 271 29.82 -8.89 -18.21
C ASP A 271 29.13 -7.59 -18.67
N LYS A 272 27.82 -7.41 -18.41
CA LYS A 272 27.14 -6.11 -18.59
C LYS A 272 27.81 -5.00 -17.76
N PHE A 273 28.24 -5.28 -16.54
CA PHE A 273 28.93 -4.31 -15.69
C PHE A 273 30.33 -3.94 -16.21
N ARG A 274 31.10 -4.90 -16.73
CA ARG A 274 32.39 -4.63 -17.39
C ARG A 274 32.21 -3.74 -18.62
N ALA A 275 31.23 -4.05 -19.48
CA ALA A 275 30.91 -3.23 -20.64
C ALA A 275 30.47 -1.79 -20.25
N TYR A 276 29.71 -1.64 -19.17
CA TYR A 276 29.35 -0.34 -18.58
C TYR A 276 30.58 0.44 -18.06
N LEU A 277 31.50 -0.22 -17.36
CA LEU A 277 32.73 0.43 -16.90
C LEU A 277 33.64 0.85 -18.07
N GLN A 278 33.72 0.02 -19.11
CA GLN A 278 34.47 0.30 -20.33
C GLN A 278 33.87 1.45 -21.14
N SER A 279 32.54 1.56 -21.23
CA SER A 279 31.87 2.69 -21.92
C SER A 279 32.04 4.03 -21.19
N LEU A 280 32.31 4.00 -19.89
CA LEU A 280 32.71 5.15 -19.07
C LEU A 280 34.22 5.46 -19.14
N GLY A 281 35.02 4.66 -19.85
CA GLY A 281 36.47 4.81 -19.94
C GLY A 281 37.25 4.49 -18.66
N ALA A 282 36.63 3.81 -17.68
CA ALA A 282 37.27 3.46 -16.41
C ALA A 282 38.43 2.47 -16.60
N LYS A 283 39.44 2.49 -15.71
CA LYS A 283 40.54 1.51 -15.75
C LYS A 283 40.27 0.32 -14.83
N PRO A 284 40.54 -0.92 -15.25
CA PRO A 284 40.23 -2.11 -14.45
C PRO A 284 41.04 -2.16 -13.14
N ALA A 285 42.25 -1.59 -13.12
CA ALA A 285 43.05 -1.45 -11.90
C ALA A 285 42.38 -0.57 -10.81
N GLU A 286 41.61 0.45 -11.21
CA GLU A 286 40.82 1.31 -10.29
C GLU A 286 39.59 0.57 -9.75
N MET A 287 39.12 -0.45 -10.48
CA MET A 287 37.89 -1.23 -10.21
C MET A 287 38.17 -2.54 -9.47
N LEU A 288 39.40 -2.72 -8.97
CA LEU A 288 39.80 -3.88 -8.16
C LEU A 288 40.05 -3.47 -6.71
N PRO A 289 39.72 -4.32 -5.72
CA PRO A 289 40.29 -4.24 -4.37
C PRO A 289 41.82 -4.29 -4.39
N ALA A 290 42.47 -3.64 -3.42
CA ALA A 290 43.93 -3.47 -3.41
C ALA A 290 44.70 -4.79 -3.28
N ASP A 291 44.17 -5.75 -2.54
CA ASP A 291 44.66 -7.12 -2.42
C ASP A 291 44.49 -7.92 -3.73
N ALA A 292 43.33 -7.81 -4.39
CA ALA A 292 43.06 -8.45 -5.67
C ALA A 292 43.96 -7.91 -6.80
N LEU A 293 44.26 -6.60 -6.77
CA LEU A 293 45.22 -5.95 -7.67
C LEU A 293 46.65 -6.40 -7.37
N ALA A 294 47.06 -6.41 -6.10
CA ALA A 294 48.40 -6.90 -5.70
C ALA A 294 48.62 -8.36 -6.09
N ALA A 295 47.61 -9.22 -5.94
CA ALA A 295 47.65 -10.61 -6.39
C ALA A 295 47.78 -10.73 -7.92
N ALA A 296 47.04 -9.91 -8.69
CA ALA A 296 47.19 -9.89 -10.15
C ALA A 296 48.59 -9.45 -10.59
N ILE A 297 49.17 -8.42 -9.94
CA ILE A 297 50.54 -7.97 -10.19
C ILE A 297 51.56 -9.07 -9.84
N ALA A 298 51.36 -9.80 -8.74
CA ALA A 298 52.21 -10.94 -8.35
C ALA A 298 52.12 -12.13 -9.34
N GLU A 299 50.99 -12.32 -10.01
CA GLU A 299 50.82 -13.23 -11.15
C GLU A 299 51.41 -12.69 -12.48
N GLY A 300 52.02 -11.50 -12.49
CA GLY A 300 52.52 -10.84 -13.69
C GLY A 300 51.44 -10.21 -14.59
N ARG A 301 50.18 -10.20 -14.15
CA ARG A 301 49.03 -9.69 -14.90
C ARG A 301 48.85 -8.20 -14.66
N THR A 302 49.38 -7.39 -15.58
CA THR A 302 49.42 -5.92 -15.46
C THR A 302 48.73 -5.17 -16.60
N ALA A 303 48.37 -5.84 -17.69
CA ALA A 303 47.64 -5.22 -18.79
C ALA A 303 46.14 -5.15 -18.50
N ASP A 304 45.46 -4.11 -19.01
CA ASP A 304 44.00 -3.93 -18.84
C ASP A 304 43.20 -5.20 -19.23
N GLY A 305 43.63 -5.90 -20.28
CA GLY A 305 42.99 -7.14 -20.76
C GLY A 305 43.06 -8.31 -19.77
N ASP A 306 44.10 -8.42 -18.94
CA ASP A 306 44.22 -9.46 -17.92
C ASP A 306 43.44 -9.12 -16.64
N LEU A 307 43.21 -7.83 -16.41
CA LEU A 307 42.53 -7.30 -15.22
C LEU A 307 41.00 -7.23 -15.39
N TRP A 308 40.48 -6.93 -16.59
CA TRP A 308 39.04 -6.89 -16.85
C TRP A 308 38.27 -8.16 -16.43
N PRO A 309 38.76 -9.40 -16.69
CA PRO A 309 38.10 -10.62 -16.22
C PRO A 309 38.03 -10.78 -14.69
N ARG A 310 38.84 -10.03 -13.93
CA ARG A 310 38.83 -10.01 -12.46
C ARG A 310 37.86 -8.97 -11.89
N VAL A 311 37.51 -7.93 -12.65
CA VAL A 311 36.54 -6.93 -12.23
C VAL A 311 35.17 -7.58 -12.05
N GLN A 312 34.54 -7.28 -10.93
CA GLN A 312 33.24 -7.79 -10.46
C GLN A 312 32.50 -6.65 -9.76
N LEU A 313 31.16 -6.73 -9.66
CA LEU A 313 30.42 -5.77 -8.85
C LEU A 313 30.84 -5.88 -7.37
N SER A 314 30.79 -4.75 -6.65
CA SER A 314 30.80 -4.74 -5.18
C SER A 314 29.66 -5.61 -4.62
N ASP A 315 29.73 -6.05 -3.36
CA ASP A 315 28.58 -6.62 -2.64
C ASP A 315 27.61 -5.55 -2.11
N GLY A 316 28.03 -4.28 -2.08
CA GLY A 316 27.23 -3.17 -1.52
C GLY A 316 27.32 -3.02 0.00
N SER A 317 28.24 -3.71 0.67
CA SER A 317 28.51 -3.53 2.10
C SER A 317 29.15 -2.16 2.41
N VAL A 318 29.06 -1.75 3.69
CA VAL A 318 29.74 -0.55 4.20
C VAL A 318 31.27 -0.71 4.12
N GLN A 319 31.78 -1.93 4.30
CA GLN A 319 33.21 -2.22 4.20
C GLN A 319 33.73 -2.03 2.77
N ALA A 320 33.03 -2.59 1.76
CA ALA A 320 33.38 -2.40 0.36
C ALA A 320 33.31 -0.91 -0.09
N ALA A 321 32.43 -0.11 0.54
CA ALA A 321 32.38 1.34 0.32
C ALA A 321 33.60 2.09 0.86
N ALA A 322 34.25 1.58 1.90
CA ALA A 322 35.48 2.13 2.46
C ALA A 322 36.74 1.63 1.72
N GLU A 323 36.76 0.36 1.31
CA GLU A 323 37.91 -0.30 0.67
C GLU A 323 38.08 0.07 -0.81
N ASN A 324 36.99 0.13 -1.58
CA ASN A 324 37.00 0.70 -2.93
C ASN A 324 35.69 1.50 -3.18
N PRO A 325 35.64 2.78 -2.75
CA PRO A 325 34.48 3.64 -2.98
C PRO A 325 34.14 3.82 -4.46
N VAL A 326 35.14 3.82 -5.35
CA VAL A 326 34.91 4.01 -6.79
C VAL A 326 34.13 2.83 -7.37
N LEU A 327 34.58 1.60 -7.08
CA LEU A 327 33.87 0.37 -7.45
C LEU A 327 32.48 0.32 -6.84
N TYR A 328 32.33 0.70 -5.57
CA TYR A 328 31.04 0.75 -4.88
C TYR A 328 30.03 1.67 -5.58
N TYR A 329 30.39 2.95 -5.80
CA TYR A 329 29.49 3.90 -6.45
C TYR A 329 29.22 3.55 -7.92
N ARG A 330 30.20 3.03 -8.67
CA ARG A 330 29.98 2.55 -10.05
C ARG A 330 29.06 1.33 -10.09
N SER A 331 29.22 0.37 -9.18
CA SER A 331 28.32 -0.78 -9.03
C SER A 331 26.88 -0.32 -8.76
N LYS A 332 26.72 0.74 -7.95
CA LYS A 332 25.39 1.29 -7.61
C LYS A 332 24.71 2.04 -8.74
N MET A 333 25.41 2.91 -9.46
CA MET A 333 24.85 3.56 -10.65
C MET A 333 24.42 2.52 -11.70
N PHE A 334 25.24 1.49 -11.92
CA PHE A 334 24.90 0.37 -12.81
C PHE A 334 23.67 -0.42 -12.34
N ALA A 335 23.57 -0.77 -11.05
CA ALA A 335 22.45 -1.55 -10.53
C ALA A 335 21.11 -0.78 -10.59
N GLY A 336 21.13 0.53 -10.33
CA GLY A 336 19.97 1.40 -10.52
C GLY A 336 19.55 1.46 -11.99
N ASP A 337 20.49 1.71 -12.90
CA ASP A 337 20.21 1.78 -14.33
C ASP A 337 19.68 0.44 -14.89
N LEU A 338 20.29 -0.69 -14.52
CA LEU A 338 19.86 -2.04 -14.89
C LEU A 338 18.43 -2.36 -14.39
N PHE A 339 18.09 -1.92 -13.19
CA PHE A 339 16.72 -2.07 -12.66
C PHE A 339 15.71 -1.27 -13.48
N ILE A 340 16.02 -0.01 -13.77
CA ILE A 340 15.14 0.88 -14.52
C ILE A 340 14.97 0.41 -15.97
N GLU A 341 16.02 -0.13 -16.60
CA GLU A 341 15.93 -0.75 -17.93
C GLU A 341 15.06 -2.02 -17.93
N ASN A 342 15.19 -2.86 -16.89
CA ASN A 342 14.35 -4.05 -16.71
C ASN A 342 12.86 -3.67 -16.57
N LEU A 343 12.55 -2.63 -15.79
CA LEU A 343 11.18 -2.11 -15.71
C LEU A 343 10.71 -1.46 -17.01
N ALA A 344 11.57 -0.71 -17.71
CA ALA A 344 11.22 -0.04 -18.97
C ALA A 344 10.95 -1.04 -20.12
N ASN A 345 11.58 -2.22 -20.08
CA ASN A 345 11.22 -3.33 -20.96
C ASN A 345 9.87 -3.96 -20.57
N GLY A 346 9.58 -4.04 -19.26
CA GLY A 346 8.24 -4.36 -18.75
C GLY A 346 7.16 -3.41 -19.27
N VAL A 347 7.39 -2.09 -19.18
CA VAL A 347 6.52 -1.03 -19.74
C VAL A 347 6.24 -1.26 -21.22
N LYS A 348 7.27 -1.48 -22.04
CA LYS A 348 7.09 -1.73 -23.49
C LYS A 348 6.16 -2.92 -23.75
N LEU A 349 6.32 -4.01 -22.99
CA LEU A 349 5.49 -5.21 -23.13
C LEU A 349 4.05 -4.99 -22.65
N ILE A 350 3.83 -4.16 -21.63
CA ILE A 350 2.49 -3.71 -21.22
C ILE A 350 1.83 -2.89 -22.35
N GLU A 351 2.55 -1.92 -22.89
CA GLU A 351 2.09 -1.02 -23.96
C GLU A 351 1.93 -1.74 -25.32
N GLU A 352 2.59 -2.88 -25.52
CA GLU A 352 2.48 -3.75 -26.71
C GLU A 352 1.31 -4.74 -26.62
N ILE A 353 1.08 -5.35 -25.46
CA ILE A 353 0.21 -6.54 -25.31
C ILE A 353 -1.17 -6.20 -24.73
N LEU A 354 -1.27 -5.17 -23.88
CA LEU A 354 -2.54 -4.78 -23.24
C LEU A 354 -3.23 -3.63 -24.03
N PRO A 355 -4.54 -3.41 -23.84
CA PRO A 355 -5.28 -2.39 -24.58
C PRO A 355 -4.70 -0.97 -24.45
N LYS A 356 -4.89 -0.17 -25.50
CA LYS A 356 -4.30 1.17 -25.62
C LYS A 356 -4.62 2.07 -24.42
N GLY A 357 -3.58 2.63 -23.81
CA GLY A 357 -3.67 3.44 -22.59
C GLY A 357 -3.36 2.66 -21.32
N SER A 358 -3.11 1.34 -21.41
CA SER A 358 -2.45 0.59 -20.34
C SER A 358 -1.06 1.14 -20.06
N ALA A 359 -0.63 1.11 -18.81
CA ALA A 359 0.61 1.73 -18.34
C ALA A 359 1.29 0.88 -17.25
N GLY A 360 2.60 1.08 -17.10
CA GLY A 360 3.37 0.52 -16.00
C GLY A 360 3.34 1.47 -14.80
N ASP A 361 2.79 1.01 -13.68
CA ASP A 361 2.52 1.82 -12.50
C ASP A 361 3.46 1.51 -11.33
N LEU A 362 3.79 2.52 -10.51
CA LEU A 362 4.65 2.35 -9.35
C LEU A 362 3.98 1.62 -8.16
N GLY A 363 2.65 1.69 -8.01
CA GLY A 363 1.92 1.06 -6.90
C GLY A 363 2.44 1.44 -5.50
N CYS A 364 2.69 0.43 -4.65
CA CYS A 364 3.25 0.59 -3.31
C CYS A 364 4.76 0.92 -3.34
N ALA A 365 5.15 1.94 -4.10
CA ALA A 365 6.46 2.54 -4.01
C ALA A 365 6.47 3.53 -2.84
N TRP A 366 7.29 3.26 -1.82
CA TRP A 366 7.73 4.29 -0.91
C TRP A 366 8.51 5.32 -1.72
N THR A 367 8.12 6.60 -1.72
CA THR A 367 8.87 7.63 -2.44
C THR A 367 10.29 7.73 -1.87
N GLN A 368 11.30 7.47 -2.69
CA GLN A 368 12.69 7.35 -2.26
C GLN A 368 13.27 8.73 -1.91
N ASP A 369 13.26 9.07 -0.62
CA ASP A 369 13.95 10.25 -0.12
C ASP A 369 15.48 10.09 -0.15
N GLY A 370 16.21 11.11 0.31
CA GLY A 370 17.68 11.08 0.39
C GLY A 370 18.29 9.99 1.29
N HIS A 371 17.48 9.17 1.96
CA HIS A 371 17.88 7.94 2.66
C HIS A 371 17.40 6.68 1.90
N GLY A 372 16.17 6.67 1.36
CA GLY A 372 15.63 5.60 0.53
C GLY A 372 16.51 5.29 -0.69
N VAL A 373 16.94 6.31 -1.44
CA VAL A 373 17.84 6.16 -2.61
C VAL A 373 19.14 5.42 -2.23
N ARG A 374 19.63 5.58 -0.99
CA ARG A 374 20.82 4.87 -0.48
C ARG A 374 20.58 3.38 -0.30
N HIS A 375 19.34 2.94 -0.08
CA HIS A 375 18.99 1.52 -0.02
C HIS A 375 18.63 0.95 -1.40
N ASN A 376 17.74 1.59 -2.16
CA ASN A 376 17.20 0.98 -3.39
C ASN A 376 17.89 1.38 -4.69
N TRP A 377 18.84 2.32 -4.65
CA TRP A 377 19.70 2.70 -5.79
C TRP A 377 18.98 3.38 -6.98
N TYR A 378 17.72 3.77 -6.82
CA TYR A 378 16.91 4.53 -7.80
C TYR A 378 16.11 5.62 -7.10
N ASP A 379 15.56 6.55 -7.88
CA ASP A 379 14.51 7.49 -7.49
C ASP A 379 13.37 7.52 -8.52
N GLU A 380 12.22 8.11 -8.18
CA GLU A 380 11.05 8.14 -9.06
C GLU A 380 11.28 8.98 -10.33
N MET A 381 12.07 10.05 -10.26
CA MET A 381 12.36 10.89 -11.43
C MET A 381 13.21 10.13 -12.45
N MET A 382 14.17 9.32 -12.00
CA MET A 382 14.93 8.41 -12.86
C MET A 382 14.04 7.35 -13.50
N LEU A 383 13.07 6.79 -12.75
CA LEU A 383 12.09 5.83 -13.27
C LEU A 383 11.24 6.43 -14.39
N PHE A 384 10.61 7.59 -14.19
CA PHE A 384 9.80 8.22 -15.25
C PHE A 384 10.66 8.69 -16.43
N ARG A 385 11.80 9.36 -16.18
CA ARG A 385 12.69 9.88 -17.23
C ARG A 385 13.22 8.81 -18.19
N LYS A 386 13.38 7.57 -17.72
CA LYS A 386 13.79 6.41 -18.54
C LYS A 386 12.63 5.49 -18.94
N ARG A 387 11.38 5.89 -18.67
CA ARG A 387 10.15 5.10 -18.88
C ARG A 387 10.17 3.73 -18.19
N GLY A 388 10.85 3.61 -17.04
CA GLY A 388 10.69 2.49 -16.10
C GLY A 388 9.34 2.48 -15.39
N ALA A 389 8.64 3.62 -15.38
CA ALA A 389 7.21 3.71 -15.11
C ALA A 389 6.57 4.74 -16.07
N THR A 390 5.27 4.58 -16.32
CA THR A 390 4.46 5.48 -17.14
C THR A 390 3.14 5.90 -16.48
N ALA A 391 2.81 5.35 -15.31
CA ALA A 391 1.75 5.81 -14.42
C ALA A 391 2.26 6.03 -12.97
N PHE A 392 1.55 6.87 -12.22
CA PHE A 392 1.85 7.21 -10.82
C PHE A 392 0.62 7.03 -9.92
N GLY A 393 0.40 5.82 -9.43
CA GLY A 393 -0.57 5.46 -8.41
C GLY A 393 0.11 5.07 -7.10
N THR A 394 0.42 6.05 -6.25
CA THR A 394 0.93 5.75 -4.90
C THR A 394 -0.19 5.29 -3.96
N GLU A 395 -0.43 3.99 -3.92
CA GLU A 395 -0.91 3.34 -2.70
C GLU A 395 0.21 3.38 -1.66
N ASN A 396 0.39 4.54 -1.00
CA ASN A 396 1.18 4.62 0.24
C ASN A 396 0.60 3.57 1.20
N THR A 397 1.37 2.51 1.47
CA THR A 397 0.84 1.29 2.08
C THR A 397 0.12 1.59 3.39
N TRP A 398 -1.07 1.04 3.60
CA TRP A 398 -1.84 1.21 4.84
C TRP A 398 -1.04 0.80 6.10
N GLY A 399 0.03 0.00 5.94
CA GLY A 399 1.03 -0.29 6.98
C GLY A 399 1.80 0.92 7.53
N LEU A 400 1.77 2.09 6.88
CA LEU A 400 2.26 3.35 7.45
C LEU A 400 1.33 3.92 8.53
N CYS A 401 0.06 3.52 8.57
CA CYS A 401 -0.93 4.01 9.53
C CYS A 401 -0.76 3.43 10.96
N GLY A 402 0.41 2.85 11.27
CA GLY A 402 0.93 2.79 12.63
C GLY A 402 1.47 4.14 13.14
N MET A 403 1.65 5.14 12.28
CA MET A 403 2.07 6.49 12.66
C MET A 403 0.88 7.42 12.96
N ALA A 404 0.70 7.76 14.24
CA ALA A 404 -0.42 8.54 14.80
C ALA A 404 -0.45 10.04 14.42
N HIS A 405 0.03 10.41 13.23
CA HIS A 405 0.17 11.80 12.78
C HIS A 405 -0.43 12.02 11.37
N TYR A 406 -0.96 10.97 10.74
CA TYR A 406 -1.27 10.96 9.31
C TYR A 406 -2.78 10.92 9.01
N LEU A 407 -3.53 11.86 9.60
CA LEU A 407 -4.98 11.99 9.40
C LEU A 407 -5.37 13.35 8.79
N GLY A 408 -5.41 13.34 7.47
CA GLY A 408 -6.18 14.26 6.64
C GLY A 408 -6.59 13.52 5.36
N PRO A 409 -7.44 14.10 4.49
CA PRO A 409 -7.44 13.68 3.10
C PRO A 409 -5.99 13.77 2.61
N GLN A 410 -5.46 12.71 1.98
CA GLN A 410 -4.10 12.73 1.45
C GLN A 410 -3.94 14.00 0.62
N THR A 411 -3.06 14.90 1.04
CA THR A 411 -2.79 16.07 0.22
C THR A 411 -1.94 15.59 -0.94
N GLU A 412 -2.65 15.29 -2.03
CA GLU A 412 -2.19 15.12 -3.41
C GLU A 412 -1.48 16.41 -3.92
N SER A 413 -0.97 17.25 -3.03
CA SER A 413 -0.15 18.43 -3.24
C SER A 413 1.31 18.03 -3.50
N TYR A 414 1.91 17.18 -2.66
CA TYR A 414 3.24 16.62 -2.90
C TYR A 414 3.21 15.51 -3.94
N GLN A 415 2.36 14.48 -3.74
CA GLN A 415 2.16 13.40 -4.73
C GLN A 415 1.69 13.95 -6.08
N GLY A 416 0.81 14.95 -6.11
CA GLY A 416 0.41 15.62 -7.35
C GLY A 416 1.43 16.62 -7.88
N ALA A 417 2.33 17.19 -7.06
CA ALA A 417 3.46 17.97 -7.57
C ALA A 417 4.51 17.05 -8.22
N LEU A 418 4.76 15.90 -7.61
CA LEU A 418 5.57 14.82 -8.17
C LEU A 418 4.95 14.32 -9.47
N ALA A 419 3.67 13.94 -9.48
CA ALA A 419 2.97 13.54 -10.69
C ALA A 419 2.93 14.64 -11.78
N ARG A 420 2.75 15.92 -11.41
CA ARG A 420 2.84 17.06 -12.37
C ARG A 420 4.26 17.30 -12.89
N ALA A 421 5.29 16.96 -12.13
CA ALA A 421 6.69 17.02 -12.57
C ALA A 421 7.07 15.81 -13.45
N CYS A 422 6.62 14.62 -13.07
CA CYS A 422 6.83 13.36 -13.80
C CYS A 422 6.07 13.35 -15.13
N ALA A 423 4.81 13.79 -15.17
CA ALA A 423 3.99 13.89 -16.39
C ALA A 423 4.42 14.99 -17.39
N LYS A 424 5.60 15.60 -17.17
CA LYS A 424 6.31 16.45 -18.13
C LYS A 424 7.34 15.66 -18.96
N TYR A 425 7.57 14.39 -18.63
CA TYR A 425 8.54 13.48 -19.25
C TYR A 425 7.86 12.22 -19.81
#